data_AF-A0A5C6B3M6-F1
#
_entry.id   AF-A0A5C6B3M6-F1
#
_cell.length_a   1.000
_cell.length_b   1.000
_cell.length_c   1.000
_cell.angle_alpha   90.00
_cell.angle_beta   90.00
_cell.angle_gamma   90.00
#
_symmetry.space_group_name_H-M   'P 1'
#
loop_
_entity.id
_entity.type
_entity.pdbx_description
1 polymer ?
#
loop_
_entity_poly.entity_id
_entity_poly.type
_entity_poly.pdbx_seq_one_letter_code
_entity_poly.pdbx_strand_id
1 'polypeptide(L)'
;MTNKPDERFSSTRCCVDVFIRLWRDEQGFVVTMELVLIATILVIGLIAGLTALRDAVVSELTDVARSVQEMNQSYQTSGVAGTSASTAGSGYSDHDDPGADHCIVMFGPIGE
;
A
#
# COMPACT_ATOMS: atom_id res chain seq x y z
N MET A 1 -46.95 -63.37 -24.67
CA MET A 1 -45.59 -62.97 -24.29
C MET A 1 -45.62 -61.58 -23.67
N THR A 2 -45.51 -61.46 -22.34
CA THR A 2 -44.99 -60.24 -21.70
C THR A 2 -44.36 -60.68 -20.38
N ASN A 3 -43.08 -61.05 -20.47
CA ASN A 3 -42.24 -61.33 -19.31
C ASN A 3 -42.11 -60.01 -18.53
N LYS A 4 -42.73 -59.94 -17.35
CA LYS A 4 -42.63 -58.77 -16.47
C LYS A 4 -41.34 -58.98 -15.65
N PRO A 5 -40.32 -58.13 -15.79
CA PRO A 5 -39.07 -58.32 -15.08
C PRO A 5 -39.30 -58.21 -13.58
N ASP A 6 -38.65 -59.13 -12.89
CA ASP A 6 -38.73 -59.45 -11.49
C ASP A 6 -38.12 -58.33 -10.62
N GLU A 7 -38.99 -57.48 -10.05
CA GLU A 7 -38.63 -56.36 -9.16
C GLU A 7 -37.93 -56.79 -7.85
N ARG A 8 -37.79 -58.09 -7.63
CA ARG A 8 -37.24 -58.69 -6.40
C ARG A 8 -35.72 -58.57 -6.30
N PHE A 9 -35.02 -58.23 -7.39
CA PHE A 9 -33.55 -58.03 -7.41
C PHE A 9 -33.13 -56.54 -7.34
N SER A 10 -34.08 -55.61 -7.29
CA SER A 10 -33.83 -54.16 -7.32
C SER A 10 -33.32 -53.62 -5.97
N SER A 11 -33.88 -54.09 -4.85
CA SER A 11 -33.60 -53.52 -3.52
C SER A 11 -32.18 -53.81 -3.02
N THR A 12 -31.70 -55.05 -3.12
CA THR A 12 -30.38 -55.44 -2.60
C THR A 12 -29.22 -54.88 -3.44
N ARG A 13 -29.43 -54.66 -4.74
CA ARG A 13 -28.44 -54.02 -5.61
C ARG A 13 -28.37 -52.51 -5.40
N CYS A 14 -29.51 -51.86 -5.17
CA CYS A 14 -29.55 -50.41 -4.89
C CYS A 14 -28.72 -50.05 -3.65
N CYS A 15 -28.80 -50.85 -2.58
CA CYS A 15 -28.00 -50.60 -1.37
C CYS A 15 -26.50 -50.72 -1.61
N VAL A 16 -26.06 -51.71 -2.40
CA VAL A 16 -24.64 -51.90 -2.74
C VAL A 16 -24.14 -50.78 -3.67
N ASP A 17 -24.96 -50.35 -4.63
CA ASP A 17 -24.67 -49.20 -5.49
C ASP A 17 -24.57 -47.88 -4.69
N VAL A 18 -25.46 -47.66 -3.71
CA VAL A 18 -25.41 -46.49 -2.82
C VAL A 18 -24.14 -46.53 -1.96
N PHE A 19 -23.76 -47.70 -1.46
CA PHE A 19 -22.54 -47.85 -0.66
C PHE A 19 -21.27 -47.60 -1.48
N ILE A 20 -21.20 -48.11 -2.72
CA ILE A 20 -20.08 -47.86 -3.63
C ILE A 20 -20.03 -46.40 -4.08
N ARG A 21 -21.19 -45.74 -4.24
CA ARG A 21 -21.27 -44.29 -4.54
C ARG A 21 -20.76 -43.45 -3.38
N LEU A 22 -21.15 -43.75 -2.14
CA LEU A 22 -20.64 -43.08 -0.95
C LEU A 22 -19.12 -43.23 -0.81
N TRP A 23 -18.59 -44.43 -1.06
CA TRP A 23 -17.13 -44.70 -1.03
C TRP A 23 -16.34 -44.05 -2.17
N ARG A 24 -17.01 -43.63 -3.25
CA ARG A 24 -16.41 -42.84 -4.33
C ARG A 24 -16.54 -41.33 -4.13
N ASP A 25 -17.36 -40.89 -3.18
CA ASP A 25 -17.65 -39.48 -2.93
C ASP A 25 -16.53 -38.77 -2.14
N GLU A 26 -15.60 -39.51 -1.51
CA GLU A 26 -14.40 -38.93 -0.89
C GLU A 26 -13.44 -38.24 -1.88
N GLN A 27 -13.57 -38.49 -3.19
CA GLN A 27 -12.75 -37.79 -4.20
C GLN A 27 -12.98 -36.28 -4.20
N GLY A 28 -14.17 -35.80 -3.80
CA GLY A 28 -14.44 -34.37 -3.65
C GLY A 28 -13.91 -33.78 -2.35
N PHE A 29 -13.94 -34.54 -1.25
CA PHE A 29 -13.52 -34.08 0.07
C PHE A 29 -12.01 -33.81 0.14
N VAL A 30 -11.20 -34.72 -0.44
CA VAL A 30 -9.73 -34.59 -0.46
C VAL A 30 -9.27 -33.35 -1.22
N VAL A 31 -9.88 -33.07 -2.39
CA VAL A 31 -9.51 -31.93 -3.24
C VAL A 31 -9.82 -30.59 -2.56
N THR A 32 -10.88 -30.51 -1.75
CA THR A 32 -11.21 -29.28 -1.03
C THR A 32 -10.26 -28.98 0.12
N MET A 33 -9.80 -30.00 0.85
CA MET A 33 -8.86 -29.81 1.96
C MET A 33 -7.49 -29.30 1.50
N GLU A 34 -7.01 -29.81 0.37
CA GLU A 34 -5.75 -29.35 -0.25
C GLU A 34 -5.83 -27.88 -0.69
N LEU A 35 -6.95 -27.48 -1.29
CA LEU A 35 -7.20 -26.09 -1.69
C LEU A 35 -7.30 -25.14 -0.49
N VAL A 36 -7.94 -25.56 0.60
CA VAL A 36 -8.02 -24.75 1.83
C VAL A 36 -6.64 -24.56 2.45
N LEU A 37 -5.81 -25.61 2.48
CA LEU A 37 -4.46 -25.53 3.00
C LEU A 37 -3.59 -24.57 2.18
N ILE A 38 -3.63 -24.65 0.85
CA ILE A 38 -2.95 -23.70 -0.04
C ILE A 38 -3.46 -22.27 0.16
N ALA A 39 -4.78 -22.08 0.21
CA ALA A 39 -5.39 -20.77 0.39
C ALA A 39 -4.96 -20.11 1.70
N THR A 40 -4.89 -20.86 2.79
CA THR A 40 -4.47 -20.32 4.10
C THR A 40 -3.00 -19.90 4.11
N ILE A 41 -2.10 -20.69 3.50
CA ILE A 41 -0.68 -20.33 3.37
C ILE A 41 -0.53 -19.08 2.49
N LEU A 42 -1.29 -18.99 1.40
CA LEU A 42 -1.31 -17.82 0.52
C LEU A 42 -1.76 -16.58 1.29
N VAL A 43 -2.85 -16.65 2.05
CA VAL A 43 -3.34 -15.52 2.86
C VAL A 43 -2.30 -15.06 3.88
N ILE A 44 -1.64 -15.98 4.58
CA ILE A 44 -0.58 -15.62 5.55
C ILE A 44 0.59 -14.96 4.84
N GLY A 45 1.02 -15.49 3.69
CA GLY A 45 2.07 -14.90 2.87
C GLY A 45 1.71 -13.52 2.34
N LEU A 46 0.45 -13.31 1.95
CA LEU A 46 -0.06 -12.03 1.47
C LEU A 46 -0.10 -11.00 2.60
N ILE A 47 -0.53 -11.38 3.80
CA ILE A 47 -0.51 -10.49 4.97
C ILE A 47 0.91 -10.03 5.26
N ALA A 48 1.88 -10.96 5.36
CA ALA A 48 3.27 -10.63 5.61
C ALA A 48 3.89 -9.77 4.48
N GLY A 49 3.58 -10.08 3.22
CA GLY A 49 4.01 -9.29 2.07
C GLY A 49 3.41 -7.89 2.05
N LEU A 50 2.13 -7.75 2.39
CA LEU A 50 1.44 -6.47 2.43
C LEU A 50 1.94 -5.59 3.58
N THR A 51 2.29 -6.19 4.73
CA THR A 51 2.93 -5.44 5.83
C THR A 51 4.30 -4.90 5.40
N ALA A 52 5.11 -5.70 4.72
CA ALA A 52 6.41 -5.24 4.22
C ALA A 52 6.27 -4.12 3.17
N LEU A 53 5.29 -4.24 2.26
CA LEU A 53 4.99 -3.20 1.27
C LEU A 53 4.54 -1.90 1.93
N ARG A 54 3.67 -1.99 2.94
CA ARG A 54 3.23 -0.82 3.71
C ARG A 54 4.43 -0.13 4.35
N ASP A 55 5.29 -0.88 5.03
CA ASP A 55 6.42 -0.30 5.76
C ASP A 55 7.41 0.35 4.78
N ALA A 56 7.67 -0.28 3.63
CA ALA A 56 8.48 0.31 2.57
C ALA A 56 7.90 1.63 2.05
N VAL A 57 6.61 1.66 1.72
CA VAL A 57 5.94 2.89 1.25
C VAL A 57 5.97 3.99 2.30
N VAL A 58 5.72 3.66 3.57
CA VAL A 58 5.77 4.64 4.66
C VAL A 58 7.19 5.17 4.85
N SER A 59 8.22 4.35 4.70
CA SER A 59 9.62 4.79 4.75
C SER A 59 9.90 5.81 3.65
N GLU A 60 9.55 5.50 2.41
CA GLU A 60 9.76 6.42 1.28
C GLU A 60 8.98 7.73 1.45
N LEU A 61 7.73 7.67 1.92
CA LEU A 61 6.94 8.87 2.20
C LEU A 61 7.52 9.70 3.34
N THR A 62 8.16 9.05 4.33
CA THR A 62 8.86 9.73 5.42
C THR A 62 10.09 10.45 4.88
N ASP A 63 10.84 9.82 3.97
CA ASP A 63 12.02 10.43 3.36
C ASP A 63 11.62 11.59 2.43
N VAL A 64 10.51 11.46 1.69
CA VAL A 64 9.91 12.57 0.95
C VAL A 64 9.49 13.70 1.90
N ALA A 65 8.82 13.39 3.01
CA ALA A 65 8.39 14.40 3.98
C ALA A 65 9.60 15.17 4.56
N ARG A 66 10.69 14.47 4.87
CA ARG A 66 11.95 15.11 5.31
C ARG A 66 12.55 16.01 4.24
N SER A 67 12.59 15.56 2.99
CA SER A 67 13.11 16.38 1.89
C SER A 67 12.34 17.69 1.70
N VAL A 68 11.03 17.67 1.97
CA VAL A 68 10.19 18.87 1.91
C VAL A 68 10.46 19.78 3.11
N GLN A 69 10.71 19.22 4.29
CA GLN A 69 11.06 20.00 5.49
C GLN A 69 12.44 20.66 5.36
N GLU A 70 13.43 19.97 4.81
CA GLU A 70 14.79 20.52 4.61
C GLU A 70 14.87 21.51 3.43
N MET A 71 13.78 21.74 2.71
CA MET A 71 13.75 22.70 1.62
C MET A 71 13.83 24.13 2.17
N ASN A 72 14.93 24.82 1.88
CA ASN A 72 15.13 26.21 2.29
C ASN A 72 14.11 27.15 1.60
N GLN A 73 13.26 27.79 2.40
CA GLN A 73 12.24 28.75 1.95
C GLN A 73 12.70 30.22 2.00
N SER A 74 13.99 30.47 2.24
CA SER A 74 14.57 31.81 2.30
C SER A 74 14.97 32.33 0.91
N TYR A 75 14.82 33.63 0.69
CA TYR A 75 15.27 34.29 -0.54
C TYR A 75 15.90 35.66 -0.24
N GLN A 76 16.80 36.10 -1.13
CA GLN A 76 17.42 37.43 -1.04
C GLN A 76 17.52 38.05 -2.44
N THR A 77 17.20 39.34 -2.52
CA THR A 77 17.40 40.17 -3.71
C THR A 77 18.27 41.38 -3.37
N SER A 78 19.26 41.64 -4.23
CA SER A 78 20.19 42.75 -4.06
C SER A 78 19.62 44.05 -4.60
N GLY A 79 19.86 45.14 -3.88
CA GLY A 79 19.60 46.50 -4.37
C GLY A 79 20.54 46.86 -5.53
N VAL A 80 20.15 47.83 -6.34
CA VAL A 80 20.95 48.31 -7.47
C VAL A 80 21.30 49.78 -7.24
N ALA A 81 22.57 50.15 -7.39
CA ALA A 81 23.04 51.53 -7.31
C ALA A 81 23.65 51.99 -8.64
N GLY A 82 23.34 53.22 -9.02
CA GLY A 82 23.93 53.96 -10.14
C GLY A 82 24.28 55.39 -9.73
N THR A 83 24.84 56.17 -10.66
CA THR A 83 25.44 57.50 -10.39
C THR A 83 24.49 58.52 -9.73
N SER A 84 23.18 58.40 -9.94
CA SER A 84 22.19 59.36 -9.41
C SER A 84 21.04 58.72 -8.63
N ALA A 85 21.05 57.40 -8.43
CA ALA A 85 19.96 56.69 -7.77
C ALA A 85 20.42 55.35 -7.22
N SER A 86 19.83 54.94 -6.10
CA SER A 86 20.02 53.63 -5.50
C SER A 86 18.69 53.04 -5.06
N THR A 87 18.52 51.73 -5.22
CA THR A 87 17.42 50.97 -4.65
C THR A 87 17.93 50.09 -3.52
N ALA A 88 17.12 49.97 -2.46
CA ALA A 88 17.37 49.03 -1.37
C ALA A 88 17.11 47.60 -1.84
N GLY A 89 17.90 46.65 -1.33
CA GLY A 89 17.63 45.22 -1.50
C GLY A 89 16.64 44.73 -0.44
N SER A 90 16.06 43.57 -0.66
CA SER A 90 15.20 42.92 0.33
C SER A 90 15.41 41.41 0.35
N GLY A 91 15.03 40.76 1.43
CA GLY A 91 15.08 39.32 1.55
C GLY A 91 14.14 38.84 2.63
N TYR A 92 13.96 37.54 2.68
CA TYR A 92 13.16 36.85 3.66
C TYR A 92 13.95 35.65 4.16
N SER A 93 14.07 35.53 5.47
CA SER A 93 14.73 34.40 6.12
C SER A 93 13.70 33.57 6.86
N ASP A 94 13.44 32.38 6.35
CA ASP A 94 12.65 31.35 7.01
C ASP A 94 13.58 30.60 7.98
N HIS A 95 13.30 30.69 9.28
CA HIS A 95 14.05 29.97 10.31
C HIS A 95 13.23 28.77 10.78
N ASP A 96 13.84 27.59 10.84
CA ASP A 96 13.17 26.34 11.29
C ASP A 96 12.78 26.34 12.79
N ASP A 97 13.15 27.37 13.56
CA ASP A 97 12.90 27.43 15.00
C ASP A 97 11.49 27.98 15.32
N PRO A 98 10.65 27.27 16.10
CA PRO A 98 9.24 27.63 16.38
C PRO A 98 9.04 28.87 17.28
N GLY A 99 10.09 29.67 17.47
CA GLY A 99 10.06 30.97 18.16
C GLY A 99 10.96 32.02 17.53
N ALA A 100 11.59 31.73 16.39
CA ALA A 100 12.35 32.70 15.61
C ALA A 100 11.39 33.37 14.62
N ASP A 101 11.17 34.65 14.83
CA ASP A 101 10.32 35.51 14.03
C ASP A 101 10.79 35.46 12.56
N HIS A 102 9.91 35.02 11.66
CA HIS A 102 10.10 35.10 10.22
C HIS A 102 10.28 36.57 9.84
N CYS A 103 11.52 36.95 9.52
CA CYS A 103 11.88 38.35 9.35
C CYS A 103 12.07 38.68 7.88
N ILE A 104 11.37 39.72 7.43
CA ILE A 104 11.74 40.43 6.22
C ILE A 104 12.97 41.30 6.53
N VAL A 105 14.05 41.11 5.78
CA VAL A 105 15.28 41.89 5.89
C VAL A 105 15.33 42.90 4.76
N MET A 106 15.53 44.17 5.11
CA MET A 106 15.77 45.24 4.15
C MET A 106 17.25 45.60 4.20
N PHE A 107 17.92 45.52 3.06
CA PHE A 107 19.33 45.87 2.96
C PHE A 107 19.45 47.31 2.46
N GLY A 108 20.25 48.11 3.16
CA GLY A 108 20.56 49.48 2.73
C GLY A 108 21.16 49.54 1.33
N PRO A 109 21.21 50.72 0.70
CA PRO A 109 21.78 50.89 -0.63
C PRO A 109 23.24 50.39 -0.67
N ILE A 110 23.60 49.74 -1.78
CA ILE A 110 24.95 49.19 -1.97
C ILE A 110 25.95 50.33 -2.24
N GLY A 111 26.81 50.69 -1.27
CA GLY A 111 27.96 51.58 -1.49
C GLY A 111 28.24 52.70 -0.49
N GLU A 112 28.08 52.47 0.82
CA GLU A 112 28.71 53.30 1.87
C GLU A 112 29.96 52.61 2.45
#